data_AF-A0A3N0BSK3-F1
#
_entry.id   AF-A0A3N0BSK3-F1
#
_cell.length_a   1.000
_cell.length_b   1.000
_cell.length_c   1.000
_cell.angle_alpha   90.00
_cell.angle_beta   90.00
_cell.angle_gamma   90.00
#
_symmetry.space_group_name_H-M   'P 1'
#
loop_
_entity.id
_entity.type
_entity.pdbx_description
1 polymer ?
#
loop_
_entity_poly.entity_id
_entity_poly.type
_entity_poly.pdbx_seq_one_letter_code
_entity_poly.pdbx_strand_id
1 'polypeptide(L)'
;MTTHKAPDAGIMPEVPPTPNHAPAPKPKRLKLAKLRSANGARIILGSLLALLLIATWLANNPGLQSGSSPSDWKSELSTADLKNTINNGETKGAPQQTVVYGWYANDIAAVTAAQNTYIAASFARNGNLLVLLGLGMAGELVIRGAERARINRRATA
;
A
#
# COMPACT_ATOMS: atom_id res chain seq x y z
N MET A 1 14.39 31.80 -102.46
CA MET A 1 14.09 32.65 -101.29
C MET A 1 14.51 31.89 -100.05
N THR A 2 15.57 32.35 -99.39
CA THR A 2 16.17 31.75 -98.20
C THR A 2 15.49 32.31 -96.94
N THR A 3 15.05 31.45 -96.03
CA THR A 3 14.66 31.84 -94.67
C THR A 3 15.13 30.79 -93.66
N HIS A 4 15.51 31.30 -92.49
CA HIS A 4 16.53 30.79 -91.59
C HIS A 4 16.12 29.63 -90.66
N LYS A 5 17.17 28.91 -90.25
CA LYS A 5 17.27 27.83 -89.25
C LYS A 5 16.94 28.31 -87.82
N ALA A 6 16.29 27.46 -87.01
CA ALA A 6 16.30 27.54 -85.55
C ALA A 6 16.87 26.21 -84.99
N PRO A 7 17.76 26.22 -83.97
CA PRO A 7 18.48 25.04 -83.51
C PRO A 7 17.73 24.26 -82.42
N ASP A 8 18.00 22.96 -82.37
CA ASP A 8 17.55 21.98 -81.37
C ASP A 8 17.66 22.52 -79.94
N ALA A 9 16.53 22.55 -79.25
CA ALA A 9 16.47 22.82 -77.83
C ALA A 9 17.15 21.66 -77.08
N GLY A 10 18.31 21.95 -76.52
CA GLY A 10 19.12 21.01 -75.76
C GLY A 10 18.35 20.36 -74.62
N ILE A 11 18.44 19.03 -74.57
CA ILE A 11 18.07 18.21 -73.42
C ILE A 11 19.02 18.59 -72.27
N MET A 12 18.51 19.30 -71.27
CA MET A 12 19.24 19.49 -70.02
C MET A 12 19.20 18.19 -69.21
N PRO A 13 20.32 17.73 -68.62
CA PRO A 13 20.29 16.62 -67.68
C PRO A 13 19.53 17.04 -66.42
N GLU A 14 18.46 16.33 -66.12
CA GLU A 14 17.65 16.50 -64.92
C GLU A 14 18.51 16.19 -63.68
N VAL A 15 18.75 17.23 -62.86
CA VAL A 15 19.49 17.13 -61.61
C VAL A 15 18.70 16.25 -60.64
N PRO A 16 19.31 15.22 -60.01
CA PRO A 16 18.60 14.36 -59.08
C PRO A 16 18.07 15.17 -57.88
N PRO A 17 16.86 14.87 -57.36
CA PRO A 17 16.28 15.62 -56.26
C PRO A 17 17.17 15.53 -55.03
N THR A 18 17.54 16.68 -54.46
CA THR A 18 18.26 16.78 -53.19
C THR A 18 17.51 16.01 -52.09
N PRO A 19 18.19 15.21 -51.25
CA PRO A 19 17.54 14.49 -50.17
C PRO A 19 16.79 15.46 -49.26
N ASN A 20 15.49 15.24 -49.13
CA ASN A 20 14.62 16.03 -48.27
C ASN A 20 15.13 15.86 -46.83
N HIS A 21 15.78 16.88 -46.27
CA HIS A 21 16.21 16.89 -44.88
C HIS A 21 14.96 16.97 -43.99
N ALA A 22 14.31 15.84 -43.75
CA ALA A 22 13.27 15.72 -42.74
C ALA A 22 13.87 16.18 -41.40
N PRO A 23 13.22 17.12 -40.68
CA PRO A 23 13.73 17.57 -39.40
C PRO A 23 13.88 16.37 -38.46
N ALA A 24 15.06 16.23 -37.86
CA ALA A 24 15.38 15.12 -36.97
C ALA A 24 14.28 14.95 -35.89
N PRO A 25 13.82 13.72 -35.61
CA PRO A 25 12.78 13.49 -34.61
C PRO A 25 13.28 13.99 -33.25
N LYS A 26 12.62 15.02 -32.72
CA LYS A 26 12.97 15.62 -31.43
C LYS A 26 13.02 14.50 -30.37
N PRO A 27 14.09 14.39 -29.58
CA PRO A 27 14.19 13.34 -28.57
C PRO A 27 13.02 13.49 -27.60
N LYS A 28 12.22 12.42 -27.46
CA LYS A 28 11.15 12.31 -26.46
C LYS A 28 11.79 12.38 -25.08
N ARG A 29 12.05 13.59 -24.57
CA ARG A 29 12.42 13.81 -23.18
C ARG A 29 11.28 13.28 -22.33
N LEU A 30 11.53 12.19 -21.61
CA LEU A 30 10.59 11.57 -20.68
C LEU A 30 10.19 12.58 -19.60
N LYS A 31 9.07 13.27 -19.85
CA LYS A 31 7.97 13.69 -18.97
C LYS A 31 8.23 13.86 -17.46
N LEU A 32 9.36 14.43 -17.03
CA LEU A 32 9.51 14.93 -15.64
C LEU A 32 8.42 15.96 -15.29
N ALA A 33 7.92 16.69 -16.29
CA ALA A 33 6.79 17.60 -16.13
C ALA A 33 5.47 16.90 -15.76
N LYS A 34 5.25 15.64 -16.19
CA LYS A 34 4.06 14.87 -15.77
C LYS A 34 4.14 14.41 -14.32
N LEU A 35 5.33 14.16 -13.78
CA LEU A 35 5.52 13.85 -12.35
C LEU A 35 5.23 15.06 -11.46
N ARG A 36 5.46 16.28 -11.95
CA ARG A 36 5.05 17.54 -11.27
C ARG A 36 3.57 17.90 -11.44
N SER A 37 2.82 17.12 -12.21
CA SER A 37 1.38 17.26 -12.31
C SER A 37 0.71 16.69 -11.08
N ALA A 38 -0.47 17.19 -10.75
CA ALA A 38 -1.22 16.68 -9.61
C ALA A 38 -1.61 15.20 -9.74
N ASN A 39 -1.79 14.69 -10.96
CA ASN A 39 -1.96 13.25 -11.18
C ASN A 39 -0.69 12.46 -10.84
N GLY A 40 0.49 13.01 -11.09
CA GLY A 40 1.75 12.43 -10.63
C GLY A 40 1.85 12.40 -9.10
N ALA A 41 1.46 13.49 -8.42
CA ALA A 41 1.42 13.56 -6.97
C ALA A 41 0.42 12.55 -6.36
N ARG A 42 -0.77 12.39 -6.95
CA ARG A 42 -1.76 11.38 -6.54
C ARG A 42 -1.24 9.96 -6.67
N ILE A 43 -0.58 9.64 -7.79
CA ILE A 43 0.02 8.31 -7.99
C ILE A 43 1.09 8.03 -6.95
N ILE A 44 2.02 8.98 -6.72
CA ILE A 44 3.09 8.80 -5.72
C ILE A 44 2.49 8.63 -4.32
N LEU A 45 1.58 9.53 -3.91
CA LEU A 45 0.93 9.47 -2.61
C LEU A 45 0.16 8.15 -2.45
N GLY A 46 -0.64 7.78 -3.45
CA GLY A 46 -1.41 6.54 -3.46
C GLY A 46 -0.53 5.30 -3.38
N SER A 47 0.57 5.24 -4.14
CA SER A 47 1.53 4.13 -4.08
C SER A 47 2.20 4.03 -2.71
N LEU A 48 2.62 5.15 -2.12
CA LEU A 48 3.22 5.16 -0.79
C LEU A 48 2.22 4.70 0.27
N LEU A 49 0.99 5.20 0.23
CA LEU A 49 -0.06 4.78 1.16
C LEU A 49 -0.42 3.31 1.01
N ALA A 50 -0.50 2.80 -0.23
CA ALA A 50 -0.76 1.39 -0.49
C ALA A 50 0.34 0.50 0.10
N LEU A 51 1.62 0.85 -0.10
CA LEU A 51 2.74 0.13 0.49
C LEU A 51 2.70 0.18 2.02
N LEU A 52 2.43 1.35 2.60
CA LEU A 52 2.33 1.52 4.05
C LEU A 52 1.16 0.72 4.63
N LEU A 53 0.01 0.68 3.96
CA LEU A 53 -1.14 -0.14 4.37
C LEU A 53 -0.79 -1.63 4.40
N ILE A 54 -0.16 -2.14 3.34
CA ILE A 54 0.26 -3.54 3.26
C ILE A 54 1.29 -3.86 4.36
N ALA A 55 2.30 -3.01 4.52
CA ALA A 55 3.32 -3.18 5.54
C ALA A 55 2.71 -3.15 6.95
N THR A 56 1.81 -2.20 7.22
CA THR A 56 1.11 -2.07 8.52
C THR A 56 0.23 -3.28 8.79
N TRP A 57 -0.46 -3.81 7.78
CA TRP A 57 -1.31 -4.99 7.92
C TRP A 57 -0.50 -6.23 8.30
N LEU A 58 0.62 -6.46 7.61
CA LEU A 58 1.47 -7.63 7.83
C LEU A 58 2.25 -7.53 9.16
N ALA A 59 2.88 -6.38 9.42
CA ALA A 59 3.73 -6.19 10.59
C ALA A 59 2.93 -6.20 11.91
N ASN A 60 1.68 -5.75 11.89
CA ASN A 60 0.82 -5.67 13.08
C ASN A 60 -0.23 -6.78 13.11
N ASN A 61 0.04 -7.95 12.54
CA ASN A 61 -0.88 -9.08 12.61
C ASN A 61 -1.03 -9.55 14.08
N PRO A 62 -2.23 -9.45 14.68
CA PRO A 62 -2.41 -9.74 16.11
C PRO A 62 -2.13 -11.21 16.45
N GLY A 63 -2.36 -12.15 15.52
CA GLY A 63 -2.08 -13.57 15.75
C GLY A 63 -0.59 -13.90 15.93
N LEU A 64 0.32 -13.07 15.40
CA LEU A 64 1.76 -13.23 15.62
C LEU A 64 2.20 -12.74 17.02
N GLN A 65 1.43 -11.84 17.63
CA GLN A 65 1.78 -11.19 18.89
C GLN A 65 1.13 -11.87 20.10
N SER A 66 -0.05 -12.46 19.94
CA SER A 66 -0.79 -13.10 21.04
C SER A 66 -0.34 -14.52 21.39
N GLY A 67 0.39 -15.21 20.50
CA GLY A 67 0.83 -16.59 20.71
C GLY A 67 -0.26 -17.66 20.53
N SER A 68 -1.54 -17.28 20.49
CA SER A 68 -2.67 -18.15 20.11
C SER A 68 -3.71 -17.40 19.27
N SER A 69 -4.51 -18.15 18.51
CA SER A 69 -5.55 -17.58 17.64
C SER A 69 -6.92 -17.56 18.33
N PRO A 70 -7.81 -16.60 17.97
CA PRO A 70 -9.16 -16.54 18.52
C PRO A 70 -10.00 -17.81 18.35
N SER A 71 -9.73 -18.60 17.31
CA SER A 71 -10.38 -19.89 17.07
C SER A 71 -10.06 -20.93 18.15
N ASP A 72 -8.91 -20.80 18.81
CA ASP A 72 -8.33 -21.86 19.64
C ASP A 72 -8.68 -21.65 21.12
N TRP A 73 -8.96 -20.41 21.54
CA TRP A 73 -9.21 -20.06 22.94
C TRP A 73 -10.30 -20.89 23.61
N LYS A 74 -11.38 -21.19 22.90
CA LYS A 74 -12.45 -22.03 23.45
C LYS A 74 -11.95 -23.45 23.74
N SER A 75 -11.13 -24.00 22.84
CA SER A 75 -10.51 -25.30 23.04
C SER A 75 -9.50 -25.25 24.18
N GLU A 76 -8.64 -24.23 24.24
CA GLU A 76 -7.65 -24.05 25.30
C GLU A 76 -8.28 -23.95 26.69
N LEU A 77 -9.37 -23.17 26.83
CA LEU A 77 -10.15 -23.08 28.06
C LEU A 77 -10.79 -24.43 28.41
N SER A 78 -11.37 -25.14 27.43
CA SER A 78 -11.96 -26.46 27.65
C SER A 78 -10.91 -27.50 28.07
N THR A 79 -9.70 -27.44 27.52
CA THR A 79 -8.59 -28.31 27.90
C THR A 79 -8.11 -28.01 29.31
N ALA A 80 -8.00 -26.73 29.68
CA ALA A 80 -7.66 -26.33 31.04
C ALA A 80 -8.71 -26.82 32.06
N ASP A 81 -10.00 -26.69 31.73
CA ASP A 81 -11.10 -27.15 32.59
C ASP A 81 -11.14 -28.68 32.72
N LEU A 82 -10.93 -29.41 31.62
CA LEU A 82 -10.85 -30.88 31.65
C LEU A 82 -9.68 -31.35 32.51
N LYS A 83 -8.49 -30.75 32.34
CA LYS A 83 -7.30 -31.05 33.13
C LYS A 83 -7.51 -30.77 34.62
N ASN A 84 -8.16 -29.65 34.94
CA ASN A 84 -8.53 -29.33 36.31
C ASN A 84 -9.53 -30.34 36.88
N THR A 85 -10.56 -30.71 36.13
CA THR A 85 -11.58 -31.68 36.57
C THR A 85 -10.97 -33.04 36.89
N ILE A 86 -10.08 -33.55 36.02
CA ILE A 86 -9.37 -34.82 36.24
C ILE A 86 -8.49 -34.72 37.49
N ASN A 87 -7.63 -33.70 37.58
CA ASN A 87 -6.70 -33.55 38.69
C ASN A 87 -7.42 -33.31 40.03
N ASN A 88 -8.54 -32.58 40.02
CA ASN A 88 -9.31 -32.29 41.22
C ASN A 88 -10.10 -33.52 41.69
N GLY A 89 -10.43 -34.45 40.78
CA GLY A 89 -10.94 -35.78 41.13
C GLY A 89 -9.92 -36.62 41.90
N GLU A 90 -8.65 -36.55 41.51
CA GLU A 90 -7.55 -37.30 42.13
C GLU A 90 -7.02 -36.67 43.43
N THR A 91 -7.24 -35.37 43.63
CA THR A 91 -6.65 -34.60 44.75
C THR A 91 -7.67 -34.08 45.76
N LYS A 92 -8.95 -34.46 45.62
CA LYS A 92 -10.05 -33.96 46.46
C LYS A 92 -9.80 -34.25 47.95
N GLY A 93 -9.74 -33.20 48.76
CA GLY A 93 -9.53 -33.31 50.22
C GLY A 93 -8.07 -33.55 50.63
N ALA A 94 -7.13 -33.61 49.68
CA ALA A 94 -5.70 -33.66 49.96
C ALA A 94 -5.09 -32.25 50.03
N PRO A 95 -4.02 -32.01 50.81
CA PRO A 95 -3.35 -30.71 50.89
C PRO A 95 -2.89 -30.14 49.54
N GLN A 96 -2.60 -31.03 48.59
CA GLN A 96 -2.18 -30.71 47.21
C GLN A 96 -3.28 -30.10 46.33
N GLN A 97 -4.54 -30.08 46.78
CA GLN A 97 -5.66 -29.52 46.03
C GLN A 97 -5.47 -28.03 45.71
N THR A 98 -4.87 -27.25 46.62
CA THR A 98 -4.55 -25.84 46.39
C THR A 98 -3.57 -25.64 45.23
N VAL A 99 -2.63 -26.58 45.03
CA VAL A 99 -1.65 -26.52 43.93
C VAL A 99 -2.35 -26.75 42.58
N VAL A 100 -3.27 -27.71 42.52
CA VAL A 100 -4.07 -28.01 41.32
C VAL A 100 -4.90 -26.80 40.90
N TYR A 101 -5.57 -26.15 41.85
CA TYR A 101 -6.30 -24.91 41.58
C TYR A 101 -5.39 -23.77 41.10
N GLY A 102 -4.15 -23.69 41.63
CA GLY A 102 -3.16 -22.73 41.16
C GLY A 102 -2.75 -22.95 39.70
N TRP A 103 -2.56 -24.20 39.29
CA TRP A 103 -2.26 -24.52 37.89
C TRP A 103 -3.42 -24.19 36.96
N TYR A 104 -4.65 -24.51 37.36
CA TYR A 104 -5.83 -24.14 36.57
C TYR A 104 -5.95 -22.62 36.43
N ALA A 105 -5.81 -21.87 37.52
CA ALA A 105 -5.85 -20.41 37.48
C ALA A 105 -4.76 -19.83 36.56
N ASN A 106 -3.56 -20.43 36.57
CA ASN A 106 -2.48 -20.04 35.67
C ASN A 106 -2.79 -20.35 34.19
N ASP A 107 -3.35 -21.52 33.90
CA ASP A 107 -3.74 -21.93 32.54
C ASP A 107 -4.82 -20.95 31.98
N ILE A 108 -5.82 -20.57 32.79
CA ILE A 108 -6.83 -19.57 32.40
C ILE A 108 -6.23 -18.16 32.25
N ALA A 109 -5.32 -17.77 33.14
CA ALA A 109 -4.65 -16.47 33.07
C ALA A 109 -3.81 -16.35 31.80
N ALA A 110 -3.13 -17.42 31.36
CA ALA A 110 -2.39 -17.45 30.12
C ALA A 110 -3.30 -17.23 28.90
N VAL A 111 -4.44 -17.92 28.82
CA VAL A 111 -5.42 -17.72 27.72
C VAL A 111 -5.98 -16.29 27.75
N THR A 112 -6.27 -15.76 28.94
CA THR A 112 -6.78 -14.39 29.10
C THR A 112 -5.73 -13.35 28.68
N ALA A 113 -4.46 -13.58 29.00
CA ALA A 113 -3.36 -12.72 28.54
C ALA A 113 -3.21 -12.76 27.01
N ALA A 114 -3.34 -13.92 26.39
CA ALA A 114 -3.34 -14.06 24.93
C ALA A 114 -4.51 -13.29 24.29
N GLN A 115 -5.72 -13.40 24.86
CA GLN A 115 -6.90 -12.65 24.43
C GLN A 115 -6.69 -11.14 24.50
N ASN A 116 -6.24 -10.64 25.65
CA ASN A 116 -6.01 -9.21 25.84
C ASN A 116 -4.93 -8.67 24.90
N THR A 117 -3.86 -9.44 24.69
CA THR A 117 -2.79 -9.09 23.75
C THR A 117 -3.31 -9.04 22.32
N TYR A 118 -4.11 -10.03 21.91
CA TYR A 118 -4.74 -10.06 20.59
C TYR A 118 -5.64 -8.83 20.36
N ILE A 119 -6.45 -8.48 21.36
CA ILE A 119 -7.36 -7.33 21.30
C ILE A 119 -6.57 -6.02 21.20
N ALA A 120 -5.56 -5.83 22.06
CA ALA A 120 -4.71 -4.64 22.06
C ALA A 120 -3.96 -4.48 20.72
N ALA A 121 -3.37 -5.57 20.21
CA ALA A 121 -2.71 -5.59 18.91
C ALA A 121 -3.68 -5.28 17.76
N SER A 122 -4.90 -5.82 17.83
CA SER A 122 -5.96 -5.54 16.85
C SER A 122 -6.36 -4.06 16.85
N PHE A 123 -6.52 -3.44 18.02
CA PHE A 123 -6.81 -2.01 18.14
C PHE A 123 -5.66 -1.16 17.60
N ALA A 124 -4.42 -1.48 17.94
CA ALA A 124 -3.25 -0.77 17.44
C ALA A 124 -3.16 -0.85 15.90
N ARG A 125 -3.34 -2.04 15.31
CA ARG A 125 -3.37 -2.21 13.85
C ARG A 125 -4.49 -1.37 13.24
N ASN A 126 -5.72 -1.52 13.72
CA ASN A 126 -6.88 -0.82 13.14
C ASN A 126 -6.76 0.70 13.29
N GLY A 127 -6.23 1.18 14.42
CA GLY A 127 -5.92 2.59 14.65
C GLY A 127 -4.89 3.13 13.66
N ASN A 128 -3.80 2.38 13.42
CA ASN A 128 -2.79 2.76 12.44
C ASN A 128 -3.36 2.81 11.00
N LEU A 129 -4.20 1.84 10.63
CA LEU A 129 -4.88 1.85 9.33
C LEU A 129 -5.81 3.06 9.18
N LEU A 130 -6.53 3.43 10.25
CA LEU A 130 -7.38 4.62 10.25
C LEU A 130 -6.56 5.91 10.08
N VAL A 131 -5.41 6.01 10.75
CA VAL A 131 -4.48 7.13 10.58
C VAL A 131 -3.99 7.23 9.13
N LEU A 132 -3.62 6.09 8.51
CA LEU A 132 -3.19 6.05 7.11
C LEU A 132 -4.30 6.49 6.15
N LEU A 133 -5.54 6.08 6.40
CA LEU A 133 -6.70 6.56 5.63
C LEU A 133 -6.89 8.07 5.79
N GLY A 134 -6.78 8.58 7.01
CA GLY A 134 -6.85 10.01 7.30
C GLY A 134 -5.76 10.81 6.57
N LEU A 135 -4.52 10.31 6.56
CA LEU A 135 -3.42 10.90 5.80
C LEU A 135 -3.69 10.90 4.29
N GLY A 136 -4.30 9.85 3.75
CA GLY A 136 -4.72 9.80 2.36
C GLY A 136 -5.75 10.87 2.01
N MET A 137 -6.78 11.04 2.85
CA MET A 137 -7.79 12.09 2.66
C MET A 137 -7.18 13.49 2.78
N ALA A 138 -6.35 13.72 3.80
CA ALA A 138 -5.65 15.00 3.98
C ALA A 138 -4.75 15.32 2.79
N GLY A 139 -3.97 14.34 2.31
CA GLY A 139 -3.11 14.50 1.14
C GLY A 139 -3.90 14.84 -0.13
N GLU A 140 -5.04 14.19 -0.37
CA GLU A 140 -5.91 14.52 -1.52
C GLU A 140 -6.49 15.95 -1.41
N LEU A 141 -6.89 16.39 -0.22
CA LEU A 141 -7.36 17.76 0.00
C LEU A 141 -6.26 18.79 -0.31
N VAL A 142 -5.02 18.54 0.12
CA VAL A 142 -3.87 19.39 -0.18
C VAL A 142 -3.60 19.43 -1.69
N ILE A 143 -3.63 18.28 -2.37
CA ILE A 143 -3.43 18.21 -3.83
C ILE A 143 -4.51 19.01 -4.56
N ARG A 144 -5.78 18.82 -4.19
CA ARG A 144 -6.91 19.58 -4.78
C ARG A 144 -6.79 21.08 -4.52
N GLY A 145 -6.40 21.47 -3.31
CA GLY A 145 -6.16 22.88 -2.95
C GLY A 145 -5.05 23.50 -3.80
N ALA A 146 -3.94 22.79 -3.97
CA ALA A 146 -2.81 23.24 -4.78
C ALA A 146 -3.14 23.31 -6.28
N GLU A 147 -3.96 22.39 -6.82
CA GLU A 147 -4.47 22.46 -8.19
C GLU A 147 -5.29 23.74 -8.40
N ARG A 148 -6.26 24.00 -7.52
CA ARG A 148 -7.12 25.20 -7.59
C ARG A 148 -6.30 26.50 -7.52
N ALA A 149 -5.34 26.59 -6.62
CA ALA A 149 -4.47 27.75 -6.48
C ALA A 149 -3.62 28.01 -7.75
N ARG A 150 -3.10 26.95 -8.39
CA ARG A 150 -2.35 27.07 -9.65
C ARG A 150 -3.23 27.54 -10.81
N ILE A 151 -4.47 27.06 -10.89
CA ILE A 151 -5.43 27.49 -11.92
C ILE A 151 -5.73 28.98 -11.74
N ASN A 152 -6.06 29.41 -10.53
CA ASN A 152 -6.37 30.82 -10.25
C ASN A 152 -5.20 31.75 -10.57
N ARG A 153 -3.97 31.39 -10.20
CA ARG A 153 -2.77 32.21 -10.51
C ARG A 153 -2.51 32.35 -12.01
N ARG A 154 -2.85 31.33 -12.81
CA ARG A 154 -2.74 31.39 -14.28
C ARG A 154 -3.84 32.23 -14.94
N ALA A 155 -4.99 32.38 -14.30
CA ALA A 155 -6.08 33.21 -14.81
C ALA A 155 -5.85 34.71 -14.55
N THR A 156 -5.03 35.06 -13.56
CA THR A 156 -4.72 36.45 -13.17
C THR A 156 -3.39 36.97 -13.74
N ALA A 157 -2.65 36.16 -14.50
CA ALA A 157 -1.35 36.50 -15.08
C ALA A 157 -1.47 36.56 -16.60
#